data_AF-A0A183G394-F1
#
_entry.id   AF-A0A183G394-F1
#
_cell.length_a   1.000
_cell.length_b   1.000
_cell.length_c   1.000
_cell.angle_alpha   90.00
_cell.angle_beta   90.00
_cell.angle_gamma   90.00
#
_symmetry.space_group_name_H-M   'P 1'
#
loop_
_entity.id
_entity.type
_entity.pdbx_description
1 polymer ?
#
loop_
_entity_poly.entity_id
_entity_poly.type
_entity_poly.pdbx_seq_one_letter_code
_entity_poly.pdbx_strand_id
1 'polypeptide(L)'
;LAKDVKSFDKFGRKLKAKTARSPPERYSLDILAIDSTSRTMFMRHMPRTVELMDQLGYHVLYGYNKVGESRVGDNSMVNLEPILAGDIAEALVEPMNDTSGDINPQWILPTNKSLDPSMLPFLWKIMKEGEYDAV
;
A
#
# COMPACT_ATOMS: atom_id res chain seq x y z
N LEU A 1 13.97 22.37 2.05
CA LEU A 1 12.76 22.08 2.86
C LEU A 1 12.04 23.39 3.10
N ALA A 2 10.71 23.37 3.04
CA ALA A 2 9.90 24.56 3.32
C ALA A 2 10.17 25.02 4.76
N LYS A 3 10.41 26.32 4.96
CA LYS A 3 10.88 26.88 6.26
C LYS A 3 9.81 26.82 7.37
N ASP A 4 8.58 26.48 6.99
CA ASP A 4 7.37 26.38 7.81
C ASP A 4 7.19 25.00 8.47
N VAL A 5 7.95 23.98 8.08
CA VAL A 5 7.84 22.62 8.62
C VAL A 5 8.55 22.52 9.98
N LYS A 6 7.81 22.14 11.02
CA LYS A 6 8.27 22.11 12.42
C LYS A 6 8.54 20.71 12.97
N SER A 7 7.99 19.67 12.34
CA SER A 7 8.19 18.28 12.78
C SER A 7 9.54 17.69 12.39
N PHE A 8 10.26 18.32 11.46
CA PHE A 8 11.53 17.81 10.92
C PHE A 8 12.62 18.87 11.04
N ASP A 9 13.85 18.44 11.26
CA ASP A 9 15.01 19.32 11.24
C ASP A 9 15.38 19.75 9.80
N LYS A 10 16.39 20.62 9.68
CA LYS A 10 16.90 21.10 8.38
C LYS A 10 17.46 19.99 7.47
N PHE A 11 17.71 18.80 8.02
CA PHE A 11 18.19 17.61 7.32
C PHE A 11 17.07 16.56 7.11
N GLY A 12 15.82 16.90 7.43
CA GLY A 12 14.67 15.99 7.29
C GLY A 12 14.58 14.91 8.37
N ARG A 13 15.35 15.01 9.46
CA ARG A 13 15.26 14.09 10.60
C ARG A 13 14.09 14.48 11.48
N LYS A 14 13.33 13.48 11.92
CA LYS A 14 12.17 13.70 12.80
C LYS A 14 12.62 14.32 14.13
N LEU A 15 12.05 15.47 14.46
CA LEU A 15 12.17 16.08 15.78
C LEU A 15 11.18 15.36 16.71
N LYS A 16 11.63 14.91 17.88
CA LYS A 16 10.78 14.09 18.78
C LYS A 16 9.54 14.88 19.26
N ALA A 17 8.34 14.40 18.92
CA ALA A 17 7.05 14.54 19.65
C ALA A 17 5.93 13.80 18.87
N LYS A 18 4.78 13.35 19.39
CA LYS A 18 4.13 13.36 20.72
C LYS A 18 3.00 12.31 20.83
N THR A 19 2.64 12.03 22.09
CA THR A 19 1.43 11.41 22.70
C THR A 19 0.45 10.61 21.83
N ALA A 20 0.36 9.31 22.14
CA ALA A 20 -0.66 8.40 21.64
C ALA A 20 -2.07 8.90 21.99
N ARG A 21 -2.96 8.94 20.99
CA ARG A 21 -4.40 9.06 21.23
C ARG A 21 -4.92 7.69 21.68
N SER A 22 -5.92 7.68 22.56
CA SER A 22 -6.63 6.45 22.91
C SER A 22 -7.26 5.87 21.65
N PRO A 23 -7.11 4.57 21.37
CA PRO A 23 -7.70 3.95 20.19
C PRO A 23 -9.23 4.05 20.26
N PRO A 24 -9.93 4.47 19.19
CA PRO A 24 -11.37 4.35 19.12
C PRO A 24 -11.81 2.88 19.12
N GLU A 25 -13.05 2.63 19.54
CA GLU A 25 -13.66 1.30 19.53
C GLU A 25 -13.86 0.76 18.09
N ARG A 26 -14.10 1.66 17.13
CA ARG A 26 -14.28 1.35 15.71
C ARG A 26 -13.55 2.36 14.83
N TYR A 27 -12.90 1.88 13.78
CA TYR A 27 -12.15 2.70 12.82
C TYR A 27 -12.86 2.73 11.47
N SER A 28 -13.06 3.91 10.90
CA SER A 28 -13.33 4.03 9.46
C SER A 28 -12.03 3.80 8.68
N LEU A 29 -12.12 3.16 7.51
CA LEU A 29 -10.99 2.94 6.61
C LEU A 29 -11.13 3.84 5.38
N ASP A 30 -10.08 4.59 5.07
CA ASP A 30 -9.94 5.35 3.83
C ASP A 30 -8.60 4.95 3.18
N ILE A 31 -8.63 4.64 1.88
CA ILE A 31 -7.47 4.21 1.11
C ILE A 31 -7.20 5.25 0.02
N LEU A 32 -6.16 6.05 0.23
CA LEU A 32 -5.68 7.01 -0.75
C LEU A 32 -4.49 6.42 -1.53
N ALA A 33 -4.73 6.01 -2.78
CA ALA A 33 -3.67 5.60 -3.69
C ALA A 33 -3.13 6.80 -4.49
N ILE A 34 -1.81 6.98 -4.49
CA ILE A 34 -1.13 7.99 -5.31
C ILE A 34 -0.39 7.24 -6.43
N ASP A 35 -0.90 7.39 -7.64
CA ASP A 35 -0.33 6.73 -8.80
C ASP A 35 1.03 7.33 -9.21
N SER A 36 1.90 6.50 -9.76
CA SER A 36 3.15 6.89 -10.44
C SER A 36 4.11 7.77 -9.63
N THR A 37 4.08 7.67 -8.30
CA THR A 37 4.91 8.49 -7.40
C THR A 37 5.92 7.64 -6.64
N SER A 38 7.22 7.96 -6.75
CA SER A 38 8.24 7.34 -5.91
C SER A 38 8.26 7.93 -4.49
N ARG A 39 8.64 7.12 -3.50
CA ARG A 39 8.80 7.57 -2.10
C ARG A 39 9.71 8.81 -1.98
N THR A 40 10.82 8.83 -2.71
CA THR A 40 11.76 9.96 -2.67
C THR A 40 11.13 11.23 -3.23
N MET A 41 10.39 11.14 -4.34
CA MET A 41 9.68 12.30 -4.91
C MET A 41 8.56 12.78 -3.99
N PHE A 42 7.81 11.86 -3.38
CA PHE A 42 6.79 12.19 -2.37
C PHE A 42 7.38 13.02 -1.23
N MET A 43 8.45 12.51 -0.61
CA MET A 43 9.11 13.18 0.52
C MET A 43 9.73 14.54 0.14
N ARG A 44 10.21 14.68 -1.10
CA ARG A 44 10.88 15.90 -1.57
C ARG A 44 9.89 17.01 -1.97
N HIS A 45 8.82 16.63 -2.65
CA HIS A 45 7.90 17.57 -3.30
C HIS A 45 6.60 17.79 -2.52
N MET A 46 6.26 16.92 -1.55
CA MET A 46 5.09 17.07 -0.68
C MET A 46 5.47 17.19 0.82
N PRO A 47 6.35 18.14 1.21
CA PRO A 47 6.85 18.24 2.58
C PRO A 47 5.76 18.58 3.60
N ARG A 48 4.72 19.32 3.21
CA ARG A 48 3.58 19.66 4.08
C ARG A 48 2.68 18.44 4.35
N THR A 49 2.49 17.57 3.35
CA THR A 49 1.76 16.32 3.52
C THR A 49 2.51 15.40 4.48
N VAL A 50 3.83 15.29 4.33
CA VAL A 50 4.68 14.52 5.25
C VAL A 50 4.61 15.06 6.68
N GLU A 51 4.61 16.38 6.85
CA GLU A 51 4.42 17.01 8.16
C GLU A 51 3.05 16.70 8.77
N LEU A 52 1.98 16.81 7.98
CA LEU A 52 0.63 16.50 8.44
C LEU A 52 0.51 15.03 8.86
N MET A 53 1.02 14.10 8.05
CA MET A 53 1.05 12.67 8.36
C MET A 53 1.77 12.42 9.69
N ASP A 54 2.91 13.08 9.91
CA ASP A 54 3.66 12.99 11.15
C ASP A 54 2.85 13.47 12.36
N GLN A 55 2.20 14.64 12.23
CA GLN A 55 1.34 15.22 13.26
C GLN A 55 0.11 14.37 13.58
N LEU A 56 -0.42 13.67 12.58
CA LEU A 56 -1.54 12.73 12.74
C LEU A 56 -1.12 11.36 13.29
N GLY A 57 0.19 11.10 13.44
CA GLY A 57 0.71 9.85 13.99
C GLY A 57 0.74 8.70 12.98
N TYR A 58 0.88 9.00 11.69
CA TYR A 58 0.95 7.96 10.66
C TYR A 58 2.21 7.09 10.82
N HIS A 59 2.05 5.80 10.55
CA HIS A 59 3.15 4.86 10.44
C HIS A 59 3.52 4.67 8.96
N VAL A 60 4.78 4.93 8.61
CA VAL A 60 5.30 4.68 7.27
C VAL A 60 5.85 3.26 7.23
N LEU A 61 5.23 2.42 6.40
CA LEU A 61 5.72 1.08 6.10
C LEU A 61 6.80 1.16 5.01
N TYR A 62 7.84 0.33 5.13
CA TYR A 62 8.97 0.28 4.20
C TYR A 62 8.85 -0.90 3.21
N GLY A 63 7.62 -1.29 2.89
CA GLY A 63 7.34 -2.34 1.92
C GLY A 63 7.52 -1.88 0.48
N TYR A 64 7.65 -2.84 -0.43
CA TYR A 64 7.63 -2.61 -1.87
C TYR A 64 6.22 -2.87 -2.40
N ASN A 65 5.73 -1.94 -3.22
CA ASN A 65 4.43 -2.03 -3.88
C ASN A 65 4.54 -2.47 -5.34
N LYS A 66 5.75 -2.52 -5.91
CA LYS A 66 5.97 -2.98 -7.28
C LYS A 66 6.16 -4.49 -7.32
N VAL A 67 5.34 -5.15 -8.13
CA VAL A 67 5.38 -6.59 -8.35
C VAL A 67 6.40 -6.96 -9.42
N GLY A 68 7.57 -7.46 -9.01
CA GLY A 68 8.63 -7.93 -9.92
C GLY A 68 9.37 -6.81 -10.66
N GLU A 69 10.49 -7.17 -11.29
CA GLU A 69 11.28 -6.29 -12.15
C GLU A 69 10.74 -6.26 -13.60
N SER A 70 9.97 -7.27 -13.98
CA SER A 70 9.34 -7.40 -15.30
C SER A 70 8.28 -6.33 -15.61
N ARG A 71 8.02 -6.09 -16.91
CA ARG A 71 7.04 -5.11 -17.45
C ARG A 71 5.62 -5.24 -16.91
N VAL A 72 5.30 -6.38 -16.28
CA VAL A 72 4.00 -6.65 -15.68
C VAL A 72 3.79 -5.86 -14.38
N GLY A 73 4.88 -5.55 -13.65
CA GLY A 73 4.88 -4.77 -12.41
C GLY A 73 4.76 -3.25 -12.57
N ASP A 74 4.84 -2.75 -13.81
CA ASP A 74 4.71 -1.32 -14.12
C ASP A 74 3.25 -0.83 -14.16
N ASN A 75 2.28 -1.70 -13.81
CA ASN A 75 0.86 -1.37 -13.82
C ASN A 75 0.31 -1.19 -12.41
N SER A 76 -0.34 -0.05 -12.19
CA SER A 76 -0.99 0.33 -10.93
C SER A 76 -2.08 -0.67 -10.50
N MET A 77 -2.79 -1.30 -11.44
CA MET A 77 -3.80 -2.32 -11.15
C MET A 77 -3.19 -3.57 -10.50
N VAL A 78 -2.10 -4.11 -11.07
CA VAL A 78 -1.42 -5.31 -10.55
C VAL A 78 -0.80 -5.05 -9.19
N ASN A 79 -0.35 -3.82 -8.94
CA ASN A 79 0.26 -3.43 -7.66
C ASN A 79 -0.78 -3.16 -6.55
N LEU A 80 -2.02 -2.81 -6.91
CA LEU A 80 -3.11 -2.60 -5.94
C LEU A 80 -3.80 -3.91 -5.55
N GLU A 81 -3.78 -4.92 -6.41
CA GLU A 81 -4.48 -6.16 -6.15
C GLU A 81 -4.03 -6.87 -4.86
N PRO A 82 -2.73 -7.05 -4.54
CA PRO A 82 -2.33 -7.66 -3.26
C PRO A 82 -2.79 -6.86 -2.04
N ILE A 83 -2.95 -5.54 -2.18
CA ILE A 83 -3.46 -4.68 -1.11
C ILE A 83 -4.96 -4.92 -0.90
N LEU A 84 -5.71 -5.15 -1.99
CA LEU A 84 -7.16 -5.26 -1.96
C LEU A 84 -7.66 -6.69 -1.79
N ALA A 85 -6.97 -7.69 -2.32
CA ALA A 85 -7.39 -9.09 -2.30
C ALA A 85 -6.50 -9.99 -1.43
N GLY A 86 -5.31 -9.51 -1.02
CA GLY A 86 -4.34 -10.37 -0.36
C GLY A 86 -3.85 -11.49 -1.28
N ASP A 87 -3.58 -12.65 -0.70
CA ASP A 87 -3.12 -13.83 -1.43
C ASP A 87 -4.28 -14.51 -2.19
N ILE A 88 -4.09 -14.74 -3.48
CA ILE A 88 -5.04 -15.47 -4.33
C ILE A 88 -4.67 -16.95 -4.34
N ALA A 89 -5.58 -17.81 -3.88
CA ALA A 89 -5.30 -19.25 -3.73
C ALA A 89 -4.86 -19.93 -5.03
N GLU A 90 -5.46 -19.54 -6.16
CA GLU A 90 -5.14 -20.03 -7.51
C GLU A 90 -3.77 -19.57 -8.02
N ALA A 91 -3.23 -18.50 -7.42
CA ALA A 91 -1.90 -17.96 -7.72
C ALA A 91 -0.82 -18.70 -6.90
N LEU A 92 -1.12 -19.09 -5.67
CA LEU A 92 -0.18 -19.76 -4.76
C LEU A 92 0.31 -21.13 -5.24
N VAL A 93 -0.35 -21.75 -6.23
CA VAL A 93 0.11 -22.99 -6.87
C VAL A 93 1.22 -22.76 -7.89
N GLU A 94 1.39 -21.53 -8.35
CA GLU A 94 2.47 -21.14 -9.25
C GLU A 94 3.77 -20.97 -8.46
N PRO A 95 4.95 -21.19 -9.06
CA PRO A 95 6.21 -20.93 -8.39
C PRO A 95 6.36 -19.43 -8.15
N MET A 96 6.82 -19.05 -6.94
CA MET A 96 7.06 -17.66 -6.56
C MET A 96 8.05 -16.95 -7.49
N ASN A 97 9.09 -17.66 -7.94
CA ASN A 97 10.10 -17.12 -8.85
C ASN A 97 9.94 -17.71 -10.25
N ASP A 98 10.16 -16.89 -11.26
CA ASP A 98 10.22 -17.33 -12.65
C ASP A 98 11.59 -17.95 -12.99
N THR A 99 11.77 -18.34 -14.26
CA THR A 99 13.03 -18.96 -14.73
C THR A 99 14.25 -18.02 -14.69
N SER A 100 14.04 -16.71 -14.57
CA SER A 100 15.10 -15.71 -14.41
C SER A 100 15.46 -15.43 -12.95
N GLY A 101 14.65 -15.93 -12.01
CA GLY A 101 14.79 -15.66 -10.58
C GLY A 101 14.09 -14.38 -10.11
N ASP A 102 13.32 -13.72 -10.99
CA ASP A 102 12.42 -12.62 -10.63
C ASP A 102 11.09 -13.17 -10.11
N ILE A 103 10.29 -12.32 -9.45
CA ILE A 103 8.95 -12.68 -9.00
C ILE A 103 8.08 -13.03 -10.22
N ASN A 104 7.52 -14.22 -10.19
CA ASN A 104 6.59 -14.71 -11.20
C ASN A 104 5.26 -13.93 -11.09
N PRO A 105 4.84 -13.16 -12.11
CA PRO A 105 3.58 -12.43 -12.05
C PRO A 105 2.36 -13.34 -11.87
N GLN A 106 2.44 -14.59 -12.35
CA GLN A 106 1.36 -15.57 -12.21
C GLN A 106 1.19 -16.07 -10.76
N TRP A 107 2.22 -15.92 -9.91
CA TRP A 107 2.12 -16.20 -8.48
C TRP A 107 1.36 -15.11 -7.70
N ILE A 108 1.16 -13.94 -8.32
CA ILE A 108 0.43 -12.82 -7.73
C ILE A 108 -0.94 -12.69 -8.39
N LEU A 109 -0.96 -12.55 -9.71
CA LEU A 109 -2.17 -12.49 -10.53
C LEU A 109 -2.07 -13.48 -11.70
N PRO A 110 -2.66 -14.67 -11.59
CA PRO A 110 -2.59 -15.68 -12.65
C PRO A 110 -3.45 -15.24 -13.84
N THR A 111 -2.81 -14.67 -14.86
CA THR A 111 -3.46 -14.22 -16.10
C THR A 111 -3.77 -15.34 -17.08
N ASN A 112 -3.15 -16.50 -16.89
CA ASN A 112 -3.31 -17.70 -17.71
C ASN A 112 -4.45 -18.61 -17.22
N LYS A 113 -5.08 -18.29 -16.09
CA LYS A 113 -6.21 -19.03 -15.52
C LYS A 113 -7.43 -18.11 -15.46
N SER A 114 -8.62 -18.68 -15.68
CA SER A 114 -9.85 -17.94 -15.40
C SER A 114 -10.00 -17.83 -13.90
N LEU A 115 -9.94 -16.60 -13.38
CA LEU A 115 -10.32 -16.29 -12.01
C LEU A 115 -11.81 -15.96 -11.96
N ASP A 116 -12.50 -16.41 -10.92
CA ASP A 116 -13.85 -15.95 -10.62
C ASP A 116 -13.77 -14.75 -9.65
N PRO A 117 -14.08 -13.51 -10.10
CA PRO A 117 -14.01 -12.33 -9.24
C PRO A 117 -14.95 -12.40 -8.02
N SER A 118 -16.02 -13.22 -8.10
CA SER A 118 -16.95 -13.41 -6.99
C SER A 118 -16.34 -14.20 -5.83
N MET A 119 -15.30 -14.99 -6.10
CA MET A 119 -14.62 -15.84 -5.12
C MET A 119 -13.40 -15.16 -4.47
N LEU A 120 -12.87 -14.09 -5.06
CA LEU A 120 -11.71 -13.38 -4.53
C LEU A 120 -12.02 -12.72 -3.17
N PRO A 121 -11.16 -12.85 -2.15
CA PRO A 121 -11.39 -12.33 -0.81
C PRO A 121 -11.06 -10.83 -0.71
N PHE A 122 -11.74 -10.02 -1.52
CA PHE A 122 -11.53 -8.58 -1.52
C PHE A 122 -11.82 -7.94 -0.17
N LEU A 123 -11.05 -6.91 0.16
CA LEU A 123 -11.10 -6.17 1.43
C LEU A 123 -12.50 -5.67 1.74
N TRP A 124 -13.25 -5.18 0.75
CA TRP A 124 -14.62 -4.72 0.98
C TRP A 124 -15.59 -5.87 1.33
N LYS A 125 -15.34 -7.11 0.89
CA LYS A 125 -16.13 -8.28 1.32
C LYS A 125 -15.87 -8.57 2.80
N ILE A 126 -14.60 -8.57 3.21
CA ILE A 126 -14.18 -8.72 4.62
C ILE A 126 -14.76 -7.60 5.48
N MET A 127 -14.71 -6.36 5.01
CA MET A 127 -15.27 -5.21 5.70
C MET A 127 -16.79 -5.32 5.86
N LYS A 128 -17.50 -5.81 4.84
CA LYS A 128 -18.96 -6.02 4.92
C LYS A 128 -19.33 -7.06 5.98
N GLU A 129 -18.53 -8.12 6.15
CA GLU A 129 -18.71 -9.08 7.26
C GLU A 129 -18.53 -8.43 8.63
N GLY A 130 -17.65 -7.43 8.73
CA GLY A 130 -17.49 -6.57 9.91
C GLY A 130 -18.51 -5.43 10.02
N GLU A 131 -19.63 -5.51 9.30
CA GLU A 131 -20.71 -4.51 9.26
C GLU A 131 -20.28 -3.11 8.83
N TYR A 132 -19.20 -2.99 8.04
CA TYR A 132 -18.78 -1.71 7.47
C TYR A 132 -19.47 -1.47 6.13
N ASP A 133 -19.86 -0.22 5.88
CA ASP A 133 -20.39 0.22 4.61
C ASP A 133 -19.24 0.58 3.66
N ALA A 134 -19.28 0.04 2.44
CA ALA A 134 -18.42 0.46 1.34
C ALA A 134 -19.17 1.50 0.50
N VAL A 135 -18.56 2.68 0.32
CA VAL A 135 -19.08 3.79 -0.51
C VAL A 135 -18.37 3.80 -1.85
#